data_AF-A0A1W1Z494-F1
#
_entry.id   AF-A0A1W1Z494-F1
#
_cell.length_a   1.000
_cell.length_b   1.000
_cell.length_c   1.000
_cell.angle_alpha   90.00
_cell.angle_beta   90.00
_cell.angle_gamma   90.00
#
_symmetry.space_group_name_H-M   'P 1'
#
loop_
_entity.id
_entity.type
_entity.pdbx_description
1 polymer ?
#
loop_
_entity_poly.entity_id
_entity_poly.type
_entity_poly.pdbx_seq_one_letter_code
_entity_poly.pdbx_strand_id
1 'polypeptide(L)'
;MNCNLKRFLSLLLLFALFLTPVCAEEEIIPPAWDVPDYVTALLEVASEEVGYTEDHGRTKYGEWAGDPAAQWCAEFVCWCVDQVDQRTGTSLLRSVYPYYTSSNTGKNWFIKAGRYVVRKGRVEGWGYEWLKGSDSFIQSGDYIPQPGDWVFFNWGGGTDTEHVAMVEYCTRDRLGNVTVHVIEGNNPSSVQRNEYDLNSGSILGYGTVHDVADITMTFGCLGEKVYTLQEKLAYLGYLDPSLVTGRYGDGTVEAVRAYQEAHKLKVNGIANLQTQAKLDAEYTQAYDSDPDIWGVVDDDEDF
;
A
#
# COMPACT_ATOMS: atom_id res chain seq x y z
N MET A 1 67.34 51.33 28.01
CA MET A 1 66.84 52.68 27.67
C MET A 1 66.29 52.64 26.24
N ASN A 2 65.00 52.92 26.09
CA ASN A 2 64.21 53.10 24.84
C ASN A 2 64.12 51.84 23.92
N CYS A 3 62.96 51.45 23.36
CA CYS A 3 61.81 52.20 22.87
C CYS A 3 60.50 51.43 23.11
N ASN A 4 59.49 52.14 23.62
CA ASN A 4 58.08 51.72 23.63
C ASN A 4 57.41 52.27 22.36
N LEU A 5 56.89 51.40 21.49
CA LEU A 5 56.01 51.80 20.38
C LEU A 5 54.61 51.26 20.66
N LYS A 6 53.70 52.17 21.03
CA LYS A 6 52.26 51.94 21.20
C LYS A 6 51.66 51.43 19.88
N ARG A 7 50.93 50.31 19.93
CA ARG A 7 49.96 49.95 18.88
C ARG A 7 48.56 49.87 19.49
N PHE A 8 47.69 50.70 18.93
CA PHE A 8 46.24 50.65 19.06
C PHE A 8 45.73 49.27 18.63
N LEU A 9 44.89 48.63 19.45
CA LEU A 9 44.03 47.55 19.00
C LEU A 9 42.56 48.02 19.10
N SER A 10 41.94 48.16 17.94
CA SER A 10 40.53 48.47 17.77
C SER A 10 39.67 47.29 18.27
N LEU A 11 38.71 47.59 19.13
CA LEU A 11 37.69 46.65 19.60
C LEU A 11 36.67 46.47 18.45
N LEU A 12 36.71 45.32 17.76
CA LEU A 12 35.63 44.90 16.86
C LEU A 12 34.69 44.01 17.67
N LEU A 13 33.50 44.51 18.03
CA LEU A 13 32.42 43.68 18.55
C LEU A 13 31.90 42.80 17.41
N LEU A 14 32.22 41.50 17.45
CA LEU A 14 31.52 40.49 16.65
C LEU A 14 30.17 40.22 17.31
N PHE A 15 29.10 40.72 16.72
CA PHE A 15 27.73 40.29 17.01
C PHE A 15 27.56 38.90 16.37
N ALA A 16 27.76 37.85 17.15
CA ALA A 16 27.38 36.50 16.74
C ALA A 16 25.85 36.43 16.74
N LEU A 17 25.24 36.54 15.56
CA LEU A 17 23.86 36.08 15.37
C LEU A 17 23.86 34.56 15.58
N PHE A 18 23.36 34.13 16.73
CA PHE A 18 22.91 32.76 16.91
C PHE A 18 21.70 32.56 15.99
N LEU A 19 21.95 32.06 14.78
CA LEU A 19 20.92 31.38 14.01
C LEU A 19 20.56 30.13 14.82
N THR A 20 19.49 30.21 15.60
CA THR A 20 18.83 28.99 16.06
C THR A 20 18.48 28.19 14.80
N PRO A 21 18.84 26.90 14.72
CA PRO A 21 18.34 26.08 13.63
C PRO A 21 16.82 26.13 13.77
N VAL A 22 16.16 26.68 12.76
CA VAL A 22 14.72 26.52 12.59
C VAL A 22 14.56 25.01 12.42
N CYS A 23 14.20 24.32 13.51
CA CYS A 23 13.71 22.95 13.42
C CYS A 23 12.59 23.02 12.37
N ALA A 24 12.76 22.30 11.27
CA ALA A 24 11.75 22.29 10.23
C ALA A 24 10.46 21.79 10.87
N GLU A 25 9.48 22.68 10.98
CA GLU A 25 8.16 22.33 11.49
C GLU A 25 7.51 21.43 10.45
N GLU A 26 7.52 20.14 10.71
CA GLU A 26 6.88 19.13 9.89
C GLU A 26 5.38 19.09 10.20
N GLU A 27 4.55 19.12 9.16
CA GLU A 27 3.10 19.04 9.28
C GLU A 27 2.64 17.59 9.06
N ILE A 28 1.78 17.07 9.94
CA ILE A 28 1.15 15.76 9.73
C ILE A 28 0.20 15.87 8.53
N ILE A 29 0.37 14.97 7.56
CA ILE A 29 -0.53 14.84 6.42
C ILE A 29 -1.77 14.08 6.90
N PRO A 30 -2.98 14.65 6.81
CA PRO A 30 -4.19 13.94 7.17
C PRO A 30 -4.39 12.72 6.25
N PRO A 31 -4.96 11.61 6.76
CA PRO A 31 -5.35 10.48 5.92
C PRO A 31 -6.26 10.93 4.78
N ALA A 32 -6.05 10.36 3.59
CA ALA A 32 -6.86 10.64 2.41
C ALA A 32 -8.20 9.91 2.42
N TRP A 33 -8.32 8.84 3.22
CA TRP A 33 -9.54 8.08 3.46
C TRP A 33 -9.80 7.92 4.96
N ASP A 34 -11.04 7.62 5.32
CA ASP A 34 -11.41 7.31 6.71
C ASP A 34 -10.59 6.13 7.23
N VAL A 35 -9.93 6.33 8.37
CA VAL A 35 -9.14 5.29 9.03
C VAL A 35 -10.10 4.28 9.69
N PRO A 36 -10.12 3.01 9.26
CA PRO A 36 -11.01 2.02 9.86
C PRO A 36 -10.70 1.79 11.35
N ASP A 37 -11.73 1.51 12.16
CA ASP A 37 -11.55 1.24 13.60
C ASP A 37 -10.52 0.14 13.89
N TYR A 38 -10.47 -0.90 13.03
CA TYR A 38 -9.49 -1.97 13.17
C TYR A 38 -8.06 -1.49 12.94
N VAL A 39 -7.84 -0.46 12.11
CA VAL A 39 -6.53 0.14 11.89
C VAL A 39 -6.10 0.92 13.13
N THR A 40 -7.01 1.67 13.76
CA THR A 40 -6.72 2.35 15.02
C THR A 40 -6.31 1.35 16.10
N ALA A 41 -7.06 0.26 16.26
CA ALA A 41 -6.73 -0.81 17.20
C ALA A 41 -5.39 -1.50 16.85
N LEU A 42 -5.11 -1.69 15.56
CA LEU A 42 -3.86 -2.29 15.09
C LEU A 42 -2.64 -1.43 15.41
N LEU A 43 -2.73 -0.11 15.19
CA LEU A 43 -1.67 0.84 15.52
C LEU A 43 -1.48 0.96 17.03
N GLU A 44 -2.55 0.92 17.82
CA GLU A 44 -2.48 0.87 19.28
C GLU A 44 -1.68 -0.36 19.73
N VAL A 45 -2.05 -1.56 19.26
CA VAL A 45 -1.34 -2.81 19.58
C VAL A 45 0.15 -2.70 19.22
N ALA A 46 0.48 -2.26 18.00
CA ALA A 46 1.88 -2.15 17.60
C ALA A 46 2.64 -1.11 18.42
N SER A 47 1.99 -0.03 18.83
CA SER A 47 2.60 1.01 19.65
C SER A 47 2.92 0.54 21.08
N GLU A 48 2.12 -0.35 21.65
CA GLU A 48 2.35 -0.99 22.96
C GLU A 48 3.63 -1.84 22.97
N GLU A 49 4.06 -2.32 21.79
CA GLU A 49 5.23 -3.17 21.63
C GLU A 49 6.54 -2.40 21.44
N VAL A 50 6.48 -1.07 21.23
CA VAL A 50 7.67 -0.23 21.05
C VAL A 50 8.63 -0.37 22.24
N GLY A 51 9.87 -0.73 21.95
CA GLY A 51 10.91 -1.02 22.93
C GLY A 51 11.09 -2.50 23.27
N TYR A 52 10.25 -3.40 22.76
CA TYR A 52 10.50 -4.84 22.81
C TYR A 52 11.77 -5.17 22.01
N THR A 53 12.66 -5.97 22.59
CA THR A 53 13.93 -6.40 21.97
C THR A 53 14.01 -7.91 21.99
N GLU A 54 14.48 -8.49 20.89
CA GLU A 54 14.69 -9.94 20.78
C GLU A 54 15.71 -10.48 21.80
N ASP A 55 15.60 -11.75 22.16
CA ASP A 55 16.59 -12.48 22.96
C ASP A 55 17.37 -13.43 22.05
N HIS A 56 18.58 -13.04 21.65
CA HIS A 56 19.45 -13.83 20.77
C HIS A 56 18.74 -14.31 19.47
N GLY A 57 17.98 -13.42 18.83
CA GLY A 57 17.21 -13.73 17.62
C GLY A 57 15.87 -14.41 17.87
N ARG A 58 15.47 -14.60 19.13
CA ARG A 58 14.18 -15.18 19.50
C ARG A 58 13.20 -14.12 19.94
N THR A 59 11.96 -14.24 19.48
CA THR A 59 10.87 -13.33 19.85
C THR A 59 9.58 -14.06 20.20
N LYS A 60 8.71 -13.42 20.97
CA LYS A 60 7.34 -13.91 21.21
C LYS A 60 6.50 -13.98 19.93
N TYR A 61 6.82 -13.15 18.93
CA TYR A 61 6.16 -13.16 17.62
C TYR A 61 6.54 -14.41 16.83
N GLY A 62 7.83 -14.76 16.80
CA GLY A 62 8.28 -16.00 16.18
C GLY A 62 7.79 -17.25 16.92
N GLU A 63 7.71 -17.21 18.26
CA GLU A 63 7.07 -18.28 19.03
C GLU A 63 5.58 -18.44 18.69
N TRP A 64 4.85 -17.33 18.53
CA TRP A 64 3.46 -17.33 18.06
C TRP A 64 3.31 -17.88 16.64
N ALA A 65 4.20 -17.48 15.73
CA ALA A 65 4.20 -17.94 14.34
C ALA A 65 4.66 -19.41 14.19
N GLY A 66 5.26 -19.99 15.23
CA GLY A 66 5.81 -21.34 15.24
C GLY A 66 7.24 -21.45 14.67
N ASP A 67 7.91 -20.32 14.40
CA ASP A 67 9.30 -20.24 13.94
C ASP A 67 10.09 -19.17 14.72
N PRO A 68 10.50 -19.47 15.96
CA PRO A 68 11.07 -18.48 16.87
C PRO A 68 12.50 -18.04 16.53
N ALA A 69 13.07 -18.44 15.39
CA ALA A 69 14.44 -18.08 15.01
C ALA A 69 14.53 -17.46 13.59
N ALA A 70 13.38 -17.12 12.99
CA ALA A 70 13.31 -16.51 11.66
C ALA A 70 13.40 -14.97 11.71
N GLN A 71 13.44 -14.36 10.52
CA GLN A 71 13.32 -12.90 10.39
C GLN A 71 11.90 -12.47 10.78
N TRP A 72 11.77 -11.74 11.87
CA TRP A 72 10.50 -11.56 12.57
C TRP A 72 9.79 -10.24 12.26
N CYS A 73 10.23 -9.45 11.28
CA CYS A 73 9.53 -8.24 10.86
C CYS A 73 8.10 -8.55 10.37
N ALA A 74 7.95 -9.59 9.54
CA ALA A 74 6.65 -10.10 9.08
C ALA A 74 5.82 -10.70 10.22
N GLU A 75 6.47 -11.45 11.11
CA GLU A 75 5.82 -12.07 12.26
C GLU A 75 5.25 -11.02 13.21
N PHE A 76 5.98 -9.94 13.46
CA PHE A 76 5.52 -8.82 14.28
C PHE A 76 4.25 -8.19 13.71
N VAL A 77 4.25 -7.78 12.43
CA VAL A 77 3.06 -7.13 11.84
C VAL A 77 1.87 -8.10 11.78
N CYS A 78 2.11 -9.39 11.51
CA CYS A 78 1.05 -10.40 11.53
C CYS A 78 0.51 -10.63 12.96
N TRP A 79 1.39 -10.69 13.96
CA TRP A 79 1.02 -10.87 15.36
C TRP A 79 0.15 -9.71 15.84
N CYS A 80 0.47 -8.47 15.47
CA CYS A 80 -0.35 -7.31 15.79
C CYS A 80 -1.77 -7.45 15.24
N VAL A 81 -1.93 -7.93 14.00
CA VAL A 81 -3.26 -8.18 13.41
C VAL A 81 -4.00 -9.29 14.15
N ASP A 82 -3.31 -10.37 14.52
CA ASP A 82 -3.89 -11.46 15.32
C ASP A 82 -4.37 -10.98 16.69
N GLN A 83 -3.62 -10.09 17.35
CA GLN A 83 -4.07 -9.51 18.61
C GLN A 83 -5.34 -8.68 18.44
N VAL A 84 -5.49 -7.94 17.34
CA VAL A 84 -6.75 -7.25 17.03
C VAL A 84 -7.86 -8.27 16.83
N ASP A 85 -7.64 -9.31 16.02
CA ASP A 85 -8.61 -10.39 15.80
C ASP A 85 -9.06 -11.04 17.12
N GLN A 86 -8.14 -11.31 18.03
CA GLN A 86 -8.46 -11.85 19.37
C GLN A 86 -9.24 -10.87 20.25
N ARG A 87 -8.94 -9.57 20.18
CA ARG A 87 -9.60 -8.53 20.98
C ARG A 87 -11.01 -8.22 20.48
N THR A 88 -11.24 -8.26 19.17
CA THR A 88 -12.49 -7.78 18.54
C THR A 88 -13.36 -8.90 17.95
N GLY A 89 -12.83 -10.12 17.83
CA GLY A 89 -13.50 -11.25 17.18
C GLY A 89 -13.51 -11.15 15.65
N THR A 90 -12.65 -10.32 15.05
CA THR A 90 -12.52 -10.20 13.59
C THR A 90 -11.72 -11.37 12.99
N SER A 91 -11.50 -11.33 11.68
CA SER A 91 -10.66 -12.30 10.95
C SER A 91 -9.79 -11.60 9.91
N LEU A 92 -9.19 -10.48 10.31
CA LEU A 92 -8.37 -9.59 9.49
C LEU A 92 -7.17 -10.32 8.89
N LEU A 93 -6.53 -11.27 9.60
CA LEU A 93 -5.45 -12.10 9.04
C LEU A 93 -5.89 -13.04 7.91
N ARG A 94 -7.20 -13.16 7.66
CA ARG A 94 -7.77 -13.95 6.56
C ARG A 94 -8.32 -13.08 5.44
N SER A 95 -8.79 -11.87 5.75
CA SER A 95 -9.53 -11.03 4.80
C SER A 95 -8.81 -9.73 4.42
N VAL A 96 -8.06 -9.12 5.33
CA VAL A 96 -7.49 -7.77 5.15
C VAL A 96 -5.96 -7.78 5.07
N TYR A 97 -5.29 -8.64 5.84
CA TYR A 97 -3.84 -8.78 5.86
C TYR A 97 -3.44 -10.25 5.65
N PRO A 98 -2.24 -10.51 5.10
CA PRO A 98 -1.73 -11.87 4.99
C PRO A 98 -1.14 -12.36 6.31
N TYR A 99 -1.42 -13.63 6.65
CA TYR A 99 -0.58 -14.38 7.60
C TYR A 99 0.63 -14.97 6.88
N TYR A 100 1.85 -14.56 7.24
CA TYR A 100 3.08 -15.06 6.62
C TYR A 100 4.34 -14.80 7.47
N THR A 101 5.41 -15.55 7.16
CA THR A 101 6.74 -15.41 7.81
C THR A 101 7.90 -15.30 6.82
N SER A 102 7.65 -15.40 5.52
CA SER A 102 8.69 -15.50 4.48
C SER A 102 8.74 -14.31 3.53
N SER A 103 9.89 -14.11 2.88
CA SER A 103 10.06 -13.08 1.86
C SER A 103 9.03 -13.21 0.73
N ASN A 104 8.62 -12.06 0.19
CA ASN A 104 7.64 -11.86 -0.89
C ASN A 104 6.21 -12.31 -0.63
N THR A 105 5.94 -13.20 0.34
CA THR A 105 4.60 -13.73 0.57
C THR A 105 3.59 -12.62 0.87
N GLY A 106 3.94 -11.68 1.76
CA GLY A 106 3.08 -10.52 2.07
C GLY A 106 2.79 -9.65 0.84
N LYS A 107 3.84 -9.17 0.15
CA LYS A 107 3.71 -8.36 -1.08
C LYS A 107 2.86 -9.05 -2.15
N ASN A 108 3.15 -10.32 -2.45
CA ASN A 108 2.44 -11.07 -3.47
C ASN A 108 0.97 -11.31 -3.09
N TRP A 109 0.68 -11.48 -1.81
CA TRP A 109 -0.69 -11.55 -1.32
C TRP A 109 -1.44 -10.25 -1.60
N PHE A 110 -0.86 -9.09 -1.29
CA PHE A 110 -1.49 -7.79 -1.59
C PHE A 110 -1.69 -7.56 -3.09
N ILE A 111 -0.74 -7.98 -3.93
CA ILE A 111 -0.90 -7.93 -5.40
C ILE A 111 -2.10 -8.77 -5.83
N LYS A 112 -2.20 -10.01 -5.33
CA LYS A 112 -3.33 -10.91 -5.65
C LYS A 112 -4.66 -10.38 -5.11
N ALA A 113 -4.64 -9.77 -3.92
CA ALA A 113 -5.80 -9.13 -3.31
C ALA A 113 -6.19 -7.81 -3.99
N GLY A 114 -5.43 -7.35 -4.98
CA GLY A 114 -5.71 -6.09 -5.70
C GLY A 114 -5.45 -4.84 -4.86
N ARG A 115 -4.66 -4.93 -3.80
CA ARG A 115 -4.38 -3.87 -2.82
C ARG A 115 -2.88 -3.67 -2.64
N TYR A 116 -2.14 -3.60 -3.74
CA TYR A 116 -0.72 -3.30 -3.72
C TYR A 116 -0.43 -2.13 -4.65
N VAL A 117 0.13 -1.06 -4.09
CA VAL A 117 0.58 0.11 -4.84
C VAL A 117 2.09 0.09 -5.00
N VAL A 118 2.56 0.00 -6.25
CA VAL A 118 3.99 -0.04 -6.56
C VAL A 118 4.60 1.35 -6.60
N ARG A 119 5.82 1.50 -6.09
CA ARG A 119 6.52 2.80 -6.09
C ARG A 119 6.83 3.32 -7.50
N LYS A 120 7.10 2.43 -8.45
CA LYS A 120 7.60 2.77 -9.80
C LYS A 120 6.71 2.23 -10.92
N GLY A 121 5.42 2.52 -10.83
CA GLY A 121 4.43 2.36 -11.89
C GLY A 121 4.20 0.97 -12.47
N ARG A 122 5.07 -0.03 -12.34
CA ARG A 122 4.91 -1.36 -12.94
C ARG A 122 5.15 -2.46 -11.92
N VAL A 123 4.19 -3.38 -11.82
CA VAL A 123 4.29 -4.59 -11.00
C VAL A 123 4.81 -5.75 -11.84
N GLU A 124 5.77 -6.50 -11.33
CA GLU A 124 6.32 -7.68 -12.00
C GLU A 124 5.26 -8.78 -12.18
N GLY A 125 5.23 -9.44 -13.34
CA GLY A 125 4.17 -10.40 -13.70
C GLY A 125 2.83 -9.74 -14.10
N TRP A 126 2.72 -8.42 -13.93
CA TRP A 126 1.59 -7.61 -14.35
C TRP A 126 2.10 -6.46 -15.24
N GLY A 127 1.30 -5.43 -15.45
CA GLY A 127 1.72 -4.24 -16.19
C GLY A 127 1.77 -2.97 -15.34
N TYR A 128 1.47 -1.84 -15.98
CA TYR A 128 1.50 -0.55 -15.32
C TYR A 128 0.27 -0.32 -14.45
N GLU A 129 0.46 0.36 -13.33
CA GLU A 129 -0.52 0.74 -12.34
C GLU A 129 -0.81 2.24 -12.41
N TRP A 130 -2.05 2.63 -12.09
CA TRP A 130 -2.49 4.01 -11.92
C TRP A 130 -3.38 4.11 -10.68
N LEU A 131 -3.31 5.25 -9.98
CA LEU A 131 -4.27 5.52 -8.92
C LEU A 131 -5.68 5.66 -9.51
N LYS A 132 -6.69 5.17 -8.79
CA LYS A 132 -8.08 5.34 -9.21
C LYS A 132 -8.42 6.82 -9.33
N GLY A 133 -9.11 7.18 -10.42
CA GLY A 133 -9.40 8.56 -10.78
C GLY A 133 -8.25 9.31 -11.48
N SER A 134 -7.06 8.70 -11.62
CA SER A 134 -5.96 9.22 -12.43
C SER A 134 -6.03 8.75 -13.89
N ASP A 135 -5.52 9.57 -14.79
CA ASP A 135 -5.28 9.22 -16.20
C ASP A 135 -3.80 8.94 -16.51
N SER A 136 -2.94 8.96 -15.49
CA SER A 136 -1.50 8.72 -15.58
C SER A 136 -1.04 7.54 -14.73
N PHE A 137 0.00 6.85 -15.21
CA PHE A 137 0.66 5.79 -14.45
C PHE A 137 1.39 6.35 -13.23
N ILE A 138 1.45 5.54 -12.18
CA ILE A 138 2.10 5.88 -10.92
C ILE A 138 3.59 6.17 -11.13
N GLN A 139 4.04 7.29 -10.59
CA GLN A 139 5.43 7.68 -10.41
C GLN A 139 5.81 7.62 -8.93
N SER A 140 7.12 7.70 -8.66
CA SER A 140 7.60 7.75 -7.28
C SER A 140 7.09 9.01 -6.59
N GLY A 141 6.47 8.81 -5.43
CA GLY A 141 5.90 9.90 -4.63
C GLY A 141 4.41 10.19 -4.90
N ASP A 142 3.80 9.58 -5.93
CA ASP A 142 2.38 9.83 -6.24
C ASP A 142 1.44 9.32 -5.15
N TYR A 143 1.71 8.12 -4.60
CA TYR A 143 0.94 7.56 -3.50
C TYR A 143 1.57 7.92 -2.16
N ILE A 144 0.81 8.63 -1.33
CA ILE A 144 1.13 8.85 0.09
C ILE A 144 0.41 7.76 0.88
N PRO A 145 1.15 6.86 1.57
CA PRO A 145 0.55 5.73 2.26
C PRO A 145 -0.32 6.16 3.43
N GLN A 146 -1.28 5.32 3.76
CA GLN A 146 -2.27 5.56 4.80
C GLN A 146 -1.88 4.86 6.10
N PRO A 147 -2.40 5.31 7.26
CA PRO A 147 -2.29 4.55 8.50
C PRO A 147 -2.75 3.09 8.29
N GLY A 148 -1.97 2.14 8.77
CA GLY A 148 -2.25 0.70 8.63
C GLY A 148 -1.78 0.07 7.32
N ASP A 149 -1.33 0.85 6.33
CA ASP A 149 -0.65 0.28 5.15
C ASP A 149 0.64 -0.44 5.57
N TRP A 150 1.01 -1.49 4.83
CA TRP A 150 2.28 -2.17 5.00
C TRP A 150 3.26 -1.72 3.94
N VAL A 151 4.38 -1.15 4.33
CA VAL A 151 5.46 -0.78 3.41
C VAL A 151 6.45 -1.93 3.28
N PHE A 152 6.80 -2.28 2.04
CA PHE A 152 7.76 -3.35 1.75
C PHE A 152 9.06 -2.77 1.22
N PHE A 153 10.19 -3.27 1.72
CA PHE A 153 11.51 -2.78 1.36
C PHE A 153 12.40 -3.85 0.73
N ASN A 154 13.36 -3.37 -0.06
CA ASN A 154 14.55 -4.08 -0.47
C ASN A 154 15.76 -3.15 -0.33
N TRP A 155 16.77 -3.56 0.43
CA TRP A 155 17.96 -2.75 0.67
C TRP A 155 19.06 -3.00 -0.38
N GLY A 156 19.04 -4.16 -1.04
CA GLY A 156 19.98 -4.57 -2.09
C GLY A 156 19.69 -4.03 -3.51
N GLY A 157 18.60 -3.28 -3.71
CA GLY A 157 18.14 -2.81 -5.03
C GLY A 157 17.46 -3.87 -5.91
N GLY A 158 17.08 -5.01 -5.34
CA GLY A 158 16.28 -6.06 -5.98
C GLY A 158 14.77 -5.82 -5.91
N THR A 159 13.98 -6.80 -6.36
CA THR A 159 12.51 -6.77 -6.30
C THR A 159 11.95 -7.59 -5.13
N ASP A 160 12.78 -8.37 -4.46
CA ASP A 160 12.38 -9.25 -3.37
C ASP A 160 12.23 -8.48 -2.05
N THR A 161 11.21 -8.78 -1.26
CA THR A 161 11.05 -8.12 0.03
C THR A 161 12.07 -8.64 1.03
N GLU A 162 12.85 -7.73 1.61
CA GLU A 162 13.79 -8.00 2.70
C GLU A 162 13.24 -7.53 4.05
N HIS A 163 12.33 -6.55 4.03
CA HIS A 163 11.75 -5.99 5.24
C HIS A 163 10.32 -5.51 5.01
N VAL A 164 9.54 -5.46 6.10
CA VAL A 164 8.18 -4.92 6.12
C VAL A 164 8.01 -4.07 7.38
N ALA A 165 7.27 -2.98 7.24
CA ALA A 165 6.87 -2.13 8.36
C ALA A 165 5.41 -1.70 8.20
N MET A 166 4.79 -1.29 9.31
CA MET A 166 3.43 -0.77 9.29
C MET A 166 3.46 0.76 9.36
N VAL A 167 2.76 1.42 8.45
CA VAL A 167 2.66 2.88 8.38
C VAL A 167 1.77 3.40 9.50
N GLU A 168 2.29 4.33 10.31
CA GLU A 168 1.57 5.01 11.39
C GLU A 168 0.94 6.31 10.86
N TYR A 169 1.74 7.16 10.20
CA TYR A 169 1.31 8.40 9.55
C TYR A 169 2.38 8.93 8.56
N CYS A 170 2.08 10.01 7.86
CA CYS A 170 3.06 10.74 7.06
C CYS A 170 3.17 12.20 7.51
N THR A 171 4.35 12.79 7.37
CA THR A 171 4.57 14.23 7.54
C THR A 171 5.06 14.87 6.25
N ARG A 172 4.89 16.18 6.15
CA ARG A 172 5.43 17.01 5.08
C ARG A 172 6.26 18.14 5.66
N ASP A 173 7.48 18.29 5.16
CA ASP A 173 8.31 19.43 5.50
C ASP A 173 7.98 20.68 4.65
N ARG A 174 8.59 21.82 4.99
CA ARG A 174 8.39 23.09 4.27
C ARG A 174 8.90 23.10 2.84
N LEU A 175 9.71 22.11 2.45
CA LEU A 175 10.21 21.93 1.08
C LEU A 175 9.29 21.00 0.26
N GLY A 176 8.28 20.41 0.89
CA GLY A 176 7.35 19.47 0.27
C GLY A 176 7.84 18.03 0.29
N ASN A 177 8.95 17.73 0.96
CA ASN A 177 9.39 16.35 1.15
C ASN A 177 8.43 15.64 2.11
N VAL A 178 8.10 14.39 1.78
CA VAL A 178 7.19 13.58 2.59
C VAL A 178 7.98 12.49 3.29
N THR A 179 7.80 12.40 4.61
CA THR A 179 8.37 11.36 5.46
C THR A 179 7.28 10.38 5.85
N VAL A 180 7.53 9.09 5.67
CA VAL A 180 6.68 7.99 6.10
C VAL A 180 7.15 7.54 7.48
N HIS A 181 6.27 7.69 8.48
CA HIS A 181 6.52 7.25 9.85
C HIS A 181 5.92 5.87 10.04
N VAL A 182 6.72 4.92 10.53
CA VAL A 182 6.32 3.52 10.66
C VAL A 182 6.58 2.98 12.06
N ILE A 183 5.84 1.92 12.42
CA ILE A 183 6.18 1.01 13.50
C ILE A 183 6.66 -0.30 12.88
N GLU A 184 7.84 -0.74 13.28
CA GLU A 184 8.49 -1.92 12.70
C GLU A 184 9.22 -2.75 13.75
N GLY A 185 9.35 -4.05 13.49
CA GLY A 185 10.19 -4.97 14.24
C GLY A 185 11.41 -5.39 13.44
N ASN A 186 12.43 -5.95 14.09
CA ASN A 186 13.61 -6.54 13.44
C ASN A 186 14.42 -5.55 12.58
N ASN A 187 14.53 -4.29 13.03
CA ASN A 187 15.40 -3.31 12.39
C ASN A 187 16.04 -2.36 13.43
N PRO A 188 17.17 -2.70 14.07
CA PRO A 188 17.96 -3.92 13.85
C PRO A 188 17.38 -5.14 14.58
N SER A 189 17.01 -5.03 15.86
CA SER A 189 16.68 -6.18 16.73
C SER A 189 15.57 -5.86 17.75
N SER A 190 14.81 -4.79 17.51
CA SER A 190 13.74 -4.32 18.41
C SER A 190 12.53 -3.83 17.63
N VAL A 191 11.38 -3.76 18.31
CA VAL A 191 10.22 -3.01 17.85
C VAL A 191 10.47 -1.53 18.13
N GLN A 192 10.33 -0.69 17.12
CA GLN A 192 10.61 0.73 17.21
C GLN A 192 9.79 1.54 16.21
N ARG A 193 9.80 2.86 16.41
CA ARG A 193 9.39 3.81 15.38
C ARG A 193 10.57 4.15 14.49
N ASN A 194 10.33 4.24 13.19
CA ASN A 194 11.33 4.63 12.21
C ASN A 194 10.72 5.50 11.11
N GLU A 195 11.58 6.14 10.32
CA GLU A 195 11.20 7.13 9.33
C GLU A 195 11.89 6.85 8.00
N TYR A 196 11.13 7.00 6.92
CA TYR A 196 11.62 6.81 5.56
C TYR A 196 11.17 7.94 4.65
N ASP A 197 12.08 8.46 3.83
CA ASP A 197 11.72 9.35 2.73
C ASP A 197 10.76 8.61 1.78
N LEU A 198 9.63 9.23 1.43
CA LEU A 198 8.60 8.64 0.56
C LEU A 198 9.18 8.18 -0.80
N ASN A 199 10.19 8.87 -1.30
CA ASN A 199 10.86 8.58 -2.55
C ASN A 199 12.07 7.65 -2.39
N SER A 200 12.31 7.10 -1.19
CA SER A 200 13.44 6.23 -0.87
C SER A 200 13.61 5.11 -1.89
N GLY A 201 14.86 4.95 -2.36
CA GLY A 201 15.33 3.89 -3.24
C GLY A 201 14.90 2.49 -2.83
N SER A 202 14.81 2.26 -1.51
CA SER A 202 14.60 0.95 -0.91
C SER A 202 13.13 0.55 -0.80
N ILE A 203 12.19 1.49 -0.94
CA ILE A 203 10.76 1.18 -0.92
C ILE A 203 10.40 0.49 -2.23
N LEU A 204 9.76 -0.68 -2.14
CA LEU A 204 9.19 -1.40 -3.27
C LEU A 204 7.77 -0.90 -3.57
N GLY A 205 6.97 -0.70 -2.52
CA GLY A 205 5.57 -0.30 -2.60
C GLY A 205 4.85 -0.61 -1.30
N TYR A 206 3.52 -0.53 -1.35
CA TYR A 206 2.65 -0.56 -0.18
C TYR A 206 1.52 -1.57 -0.37
N GLY A 207 1.32 -2.44 0.62
CA GLY A 207 0.09 -3.21 0.77
C GLY A 207 -0.95 -2.35 1.48
N THR A 208 -2.06 -2.05 0.81
CA THR A 208 -2.95 -0.97 1.22
C THR A 208 -4.18 -1.46 1.96
N VAL A 209 -4.66 -0.67 2.93
CA VAL A 209 -5.94 -0.94 3.62
C VAL A 209 -7.16 -0.68 2.72
N HIS A 210 -7.01 0.17 1.72
CA HIS A 210 -8.04 0.51 0.74
C HIS A 210 -7.64 0.04 -0.66
N ASP A 211 -8.63 -0.28 -1.50
CA ASP A 211 -8.40 -0.49 -2.94
C ASP A 211 -8.37 0.86 -3.69
N VAL A 212 -7.15 1.39 -3.85
CA VAL A 212 -6.89 2.77 -4.31
C VAL A 212 -6.31 2.84 -5.73
N ALA A 213 -5.99 1.72 -6.34
CA ALA A 213 -5.27 1.67 -7.60
C ALA A 213 -5.75 0.53 -8.51
N ASP A 214 -5.66 0.76 -9.82
CA ASP A 214 -5.94 -0.25 -10.84
C ASP A 214 -4.69 -0.51 -11.67
N ILE A 215 -4.67 -1.69 -12.29
CA ILE A 215 -3.47 -2.23 -12.90
C ILE A 215 -3.77 -2.84 -14.26
N THR A 216 -2.81 -2.72 -15.17
CA THR A 216 -2.85 -3.40 -16.47
C THR A 216 -2.85 -4.91 -16.26
N MET A 217 -3.88 -5.57 -16.81
CA MET A 217 -4.05 -7.02 -16.76
C MET A 217 -3.86 -7.65 -18.14
N THR A 218 -3.20 -8.81 -18.17
CA THR A 218 -2.91 -9.58 -19.38
C THR A 218 -2.96 -11.08 -19.07
N PHE A 219 -2.78 -11.91 -20.09
CA PHE A 219 -2.73 -13.37 -19.96
C PHE A 219 -1.80 -13.80 -18.82
N GLY A 220 -2.31 -14.67 -17.94
CA GLY A 220 -1.58 -15.21 -16.79
C GLY A 220 -1.75 -14.41 -15.50
N CYS A 221 -2.25 -13.16 -15.54
CA CYS A 221 -2.61 -12.44 -14.32
C CYS A 221 -3.70 -13.21 -13.53
N LEU A 222 -3.63 -13.14 -12.19
CA LEU A 222 -4.53 -13.86 -11.31
C LEU A 222 -4.81 -13.08 -10.02
N GLY A 223 -6.07 -13.04 -9.57
CA GLY A 223 -6.47 -12.36 -8.35
C GLY A 223 -7.73 -11.52 -8.49
N GLU A 224 -8.01 -10.72 -7.47
CA GLU A 224 -9.26 -9.97 -7.32
C GLU A 224 -9.50 -8.98 -8.47
N LYS A 225 -8.46 -8.26 -8.91
CA LYS A 225 -8.58 -7.34 -10.06
C LYS A 225 -9.05 -8.03 -11.34
N VAL A 226 -8.56 -9.25 -11.59
CA VAL A 226 -8.98 -10.05 -12.75
C VAL A 226 -10.41 -10.52 -12.57
N TYR A 227 -10.78 -10.94 -11.37
CA TYR A 227 -12.14 -11.37 -11.05
C TYR A 227 -13.14 -10.23 -11.31
N THR A 228 -12.89 -9.03 -10.76
CA THR A 228 -13.73 -7.85 -10.98
C THR A 228 -13.82 -7.44 -12.45
N LEU A 229 -12.71 -7.51 -13.20
CA LEU A 229 -12.73 -7.28 -14.66
C LEU A 229 -13.68 -8.27 -15.36
N GLN A 230 -13.58 -9.55 -15.00
CA GLN A 230 -14.39 -10.61 -15.58
C GLN A 230 -15.88 -10.44 -15.24
N GLU A 231 -16.22 -10.04 -14.01
CA GLU A 231 -17.60 -9.73 -13.61
C GLU A 231 -18.19 -8.62 -14.48
N LYS A 232 -17.46 -7.52 -14.66
CA LYS A 232 -17.89 -6.39 -15.51
C LYS A 232 -18.09 -6.83 -16.96
N LEU A 233 -17.16 -7.60 -17.52
CA LEU A 233 -17.27 -8.15 -18.87
C LEU A 233 -18.46 -9.10 -18.99
N ALA A 234 -18.72 -9.94 -17.98
CA ALA A 234 -19.83 -10.88 -17.99
C ALA A 234 -21.18 -10.15 -17.89
N TYR A 235 -21.28 -9.16 -17.00
CA TYR A 235 -22.46 -8.31 -16.86
C TYR A 235 -22.81 -7.59 -18.16
N LEU A 236 -21.81 -7.09 -18.89
CA LEU A 236 -21.99 -6.45 -20.19
C LEU A 236 -22.11 -7.43 -21.37
N GLY A 237 -22.14 -8.74 -21.12
CA GLY A 237 -22.36 -9.78 -22.14
C GLY A 237 -21.14 -10.12 -23.00
N TYR A 238 -19.94 -9.70 -22.62
CA TYR A 238 -18.68 -10.01 -23.32
C TYR A 238 -18.02 -11.30 -22.85
N LEU A 239 -18.37 -11.80 -21.66
CA LEU A 239 -17.79 -13.01 -21.06
C LEU A 239 -18.90 -13.93 -20.55
N ASP A 240 -18.74 -15.24 -20.74
CA ASP A 240 -19.61 -16.22 -20.09
C ASP A 240 -19.40 -16.17 -18.55
N PRO A 241 -20.46 -16.02 -17.73
CA PRO A 241 -20.34 -15.96 -16.27
C PRO A 241 -19.57 -17.15 -15.65
N SER A 242 -19.57 -18.32 -16.28
CA SER A 242 -18.81 -19.49 -15.82
C SER A 242 -17.28 -19.32 -15.94
N LEU A 243 -16.81 -18.32 -16.68
CA LEU A 243 -15.39 -18.00 -16.85
C LEU A 243 -14.90 -16.93 -15.87
N VAL A 244 -15.77 -16.39 -15.01
CA VAL A 244 -15.41 -15.51 -13.89
C VAL A 244 -14.71 -16.35 -12.82
N THR A 245 -13.39 -16.38 -12.88
CA THR A 245 -12.53 -17.30 -12.10
C THR A 245 -11.39 -16.59 -11.39
N GLY A 246 -11.19 -15.30 -11.66
CA GLY A 246 -10.02 -14.55 -11.21
C GLY A 246 -8.73 -14.96 -11.92
N ARG A 247 -8.82 -15.69 -13.05
CA ARG A 247 -7.67 -16.09 -13.88
C ARG A 247 -7.80 -15.52 -15.29
N TYR A 248 -6.82 -14.73 -15.72
CA TYR A 248 -6.83 -14.10 -17.02
C TYR A 248 -6.32 -15.09 -18.08
N GLY A 249 -7.21 -15.96 -18.55
CA GLY A 249 -6.94 -16.97 -19.59
C GLY A 249 -7.42 -16.55 -20.97
N ASP A 250 -7.40 -17.49 -21.92
CA ASP A 250 -7.79 -17.25 -23.31
C ASP A 250 -9.21 -16.67 -23.44
N GLY A 251 -10.18 -17.18 -22.65
CA GLY A 251 -11.54 -16.66 -22.64
C GLY A 251 -11.62 -15.18 -22.24
N THR A 252 -10.81 -14.74 -21.28
CA THR A 252 -10.74 -13.32 -20.89
C THR A 252 -10.03 -12.48 -21.94
N VAL A 253 -8.97 -13.00 -22.57
CA VAL A 253 -8.29 -12.34 -23.69
C VAL A 253 -9.29 -12.04 -24.82
N GLU A 254 -10.08 -13.04 -25.22
CA GLU A 254 -11.07 -12.87 -26.29
C GLU A 254 -12.21 -11.93 -25.89
N ALA A 255 -12.71 -12.02 -24.65
CA ALA A 255 -13.72 -11.08 -24.14
C ALA A 255 -13.22 -9.63 -24.17
N VAL A 256 -11.98 -9.39 -23.75
CA VAL A 256 -11.37 -8.06 -23.80
C VAL A 256 -11.16 -7.59 -25.24
N ARG A 257 -10.78 -8.48 -26.18
CA ARG A 257 -10.70 -8.11 -27.61
C ARG A 257 -12.04 -7.71 -28.18
N ALA A 258 -13.09 -8.48 -27.90
CA ALA A 258 -14.44 -8.18 -28.34
C ALA A 258 -14.93 -6.83 -27.77
N TYR A 259 -14.66 -6.57 -26.48
CA TYR A 259 -14.95 -5.29 -25.84
C TYR A 259 -14.20 -4.14 -26.54
N GLN A 260 -12.90 -4.31 -26.77
CA GLN A 260 -12.06 -3.32 -27.44
C GLN A 260 -12.53 -3.02 -28.87
N GLU A 261 -12.93 -4.04 -29.64
CA GLU A 261 -13.44 -3.89 -31.00
C GLU A 261 -14.75 -3.10 -31.03
N ALA A 262 -15.70 -3.46 -30.16
CA ALA A 262 -16.98 -2.75 -30.03
C ALA A 262 -16.80 -1.27 -29.67
N HIS A 263 -15.77 -0.96 -28.88
CA HIS A 263 -15.49 0.39 -28.37
C HIS A 263 -14.41 1.15 -29.16
N LYS A 264 -13.96 0.63 -30.31
CA LYS A 264 -12.93 1.24 -31.17
C LYS A 264 -11.63 1.55 -30.43
N LEU A 265 -11.29 0.70 -29.45
CA LEU A 265 -10.03 0.73 -28.74
C LEU A 265 -8.98 -0.10 -29.49
N LYS A 266 -7.73 -0.04 -29.03
CA LYS A 266 -6.67 -0.91 -29.57
C LYS A 266 -6.95 -2.37 -29.21
N VAL A 267 -7.33 -3.17 -30.20
CA VAL A 267 -7.63 -4.61 -30.04
C VAL A 267 -6.35 -5.41 -29.82
N ASN A 268 -6.00 -5.66 -28.57
CA ASN A 268 -4.83 -6.44 -28.18
C ASN A 268 -5.13 -7.49 -27.10
N GLY A 269 -6.32 -7.47 -26.50
CA GLY A 269 -6.70 -8.37 -25.41
C GLY A 269 -6.03 -8.05 -24.07
N ILE A 270 -5.48 -6.84 -23.93
CA ILE A 270 -4.86 -6.33 -22.69
C ILE A 270 -5.80 -5.30 -22.08
N ALA A 271 -6.28 -5.57 -20.86
CA ALA A 271 -7.06 -4.62 -20.08
C ALA A 271 -6.14 -3.56 -19.47
N ASN A 272 -5.80 -2.54 -20.26
CA ASN A 272 -5.02 -1.37 -19.83
C ASN A 272 -5.91 -0.24 -19.29
N LEU A 273 -5.31 0.88 -18.90
CA LEU A 273 -6.00 2.07 -18.37
C LEU A 273 -7.17 2.51 -19.26
N GLN A 274 -6.95 2.66 -20.57
CA GLN A 274 -8.00 3.10 -21.49
C GLN A 274 -9.15 2.09 -21.61
N THR A 275 -8.83 0.79 -21.60
CA THR A 275 -9.84 -0.28 -21.69
C THR A 275 -10.68 -0.32 -20.42
N GLN A 276 -10.04 -0.31 -19.25
CA GLN A 276 -10.71 -0.38 -17.96
C GLN A 276 -11.52 0.90 -17.68
N ALA A 277 -10.99 2.09 -17.97
CA ALA A 277 -11.74 3.34 -17.80
C ALA A 277 -13.02 3.36 -18.63
N LYS A 278 -12.98 2.84 -19.87
CA LYS A 278 -14.16 2.75 -20.73
C LYS A 278 -15.17 1.71 -20.23
N LEU A 279 -14.67 0.53 -19.84
CA LEU A 279 -15.46 -0.56 -19.27
C LEU A 279 -16.17 -0.15 -17.98
N ASP A 280 -15.47 0.54 -17.08
CA ASP A 280 -15.99 0.94 -15.78
C ASP A 280 -17.09 1.99 -15.90
N ALA A 281 -16.92 2.95 -16.82
CA ALA A 281 -17.92 3.95 -17.11
C ALA A 281 -19.22 3.33 -17.67
N GLU A 282 -19.09 2.37 -18.58
CA GLU A 282 -20.23 1.67 -19.17
C GLU A 282 -20.90 0.71 -18.17
N TYR A 283 -20.12 -0.05 -17.40
CA TYR A 283 -20.61 -0.91 -16.34
C TYR A 283 -21.41 -0.10 -15.32
N THR A 284 -20.87 1.01 -14.82
CA THR A 284 -21.57 1.88 -13.85
C THR A 284 -22.88 2.39 -14.43
N GLN A 285 -22.87 2.85 -15.68
CA GLN A 285 -24.09 3.32 -16.35
C GLN A 285 -25.14 2.21 -16.48
N ALA A 286 -24.73 1.01 -16.89
CA ALA A 286 -25.63 -0.14 -17.03
C ALA A 286 -26.19 -0.57 -15.66
N TYR A 287 -25.33 -0.71 -14.66
CA TYR A 287 -25.70 -1.08 -13.29
C TYR A 287 -26.68 -0.08 -12.66
N ASP A 288 -26.39 1.22 -12.74
CA ASP A 288 -27.24 2.25 -12.13
C ASP A 288 -28.62 2.35 -12.81
N SER A 289 -28.72 1.94 -14.08
CA SER A 289 -29.97 1.97 -14.85
C SER A 289 -30.74 0.66 -14.83
N ASP A 290 -30.24 -0.37 -14.14
CA ASP A 290 -30.86 -1.68 -14.03
C ASP A 290 -32.04 -1.64 -13.02
N PRO A 291 -33.31 -1.77 -13.47
CA PRO A 291 -34.46 -1.69 -12.58
C PRO A 291 -34.54 -2.87 -11.59
N ASP A 292 -33.92 -4.01 -11.92
CA ASP A 292 -33.96 -5.21 -11.08
C ASP A 292 -33.01 -5.08 -9.87
N ILE A 293 -32.09 -4.10 -9.88
CA ILE A 293 -31.18 -3.81 -8.76
C ILE A 293 -31.84 -2.92 -7.71
N TRP A 294 -32.77 -2.04 -8.12
CA TRP A 294 -33.46 -1.10 -7.23
C TRP A 294 -34.84 -1.58 -6.76
N GLY A 295 -35.35 -2.67 -7.34
CA GLY A 295 -36.62 -3.26 -6.95
C GLY A 295 -36.56 -3.87 -5.55
N VAL A 296 -37.17 -3.22 -4.57
CA VAL A 296 -37.58 -3.89 -3.32
C VAL A 296 -38.64 -4.91 -3.74
N VAL A 297 -38.32 -6.20 -3.62
CA VAL A 297 -39.33 -7.25 -3.71
C VAL A 297 -40.20 -7.08 -2.46
N ASP A 298 -41.46 -6.68 -2.64
CA ASP A 298 -42.42 -6.75 -1.55
C ASP A 298 -42.57 -8.24 -1.19
N ASP A 299 -42.08 -8.63 -0.01
CA ASP A 299 -42.28 -9.96 0.59
C ASP A 299 -43.76 -10.12 0.99
N ASP A 300 -44.67 -10.07 0.03
CA ASP A 300 -46.12 -10.26 0.21
C ASP A 300 -46.59 -11.49 -0.59
N GLU A 301 -46.05 -12.67 -0.30
CA GLU A 301 -46.72 -13.94 -0.60
C GLU A 301 -46.57 -14.94 0.56
N ASP A 302 -47.31 -14.70 1.64
CA ASP A 302 -47.80 -15.76 2.54
C ASP A 302 -49.30 -15.53 2.80
N PHE A 303 -50.15 -16.22 2.02
CA PHE A 303 -51.58 -16.42 2.30
C PHE A 303 -51.92 -17.90 2.30
#